data_AF-A0A138ABQ8-F1
#
_entry.id   AF-A0A138ABQ8-F1
#
_cell.length_a   1.000
_cell.length_b   1.000
_cell.length_c   1.000
_cell.angle_alpha   90.00
_cell.angle_beta   90.00
_cell.angle_gamma   90.00
#
_symmetry.space_group_name_H-M   'P 1'
#
loop_
_entity.id
_entity.type
_entity.pdbx_description
1 polymer ?
#
loop_
_entity_poly.entity_id
_entity_poly.type
_entity_poly.pdbx_seq_one_letter_code
_entity_poly.pdbx_strand_id
1 'polypeptide(L)'
;MAAHYWVMLIVAGLTAVGVVGTLWQRQRSEQMDRLLKAEHEARTEWWKRFEWAAEQSLKSDDIGQAFGLRILDALSVSPLVTTSEREILRVVAIGSRRRNNINRKKGARR
;
A
#
# COMPACT_ATOMS: atom_id res chain seq x y z
N MET A 1 46.62 29.86 35.14
CA MET A 1 46.11 29.12 33.96
C MET A 1 44.91 28.21 34.31
N ALA A 2 44.10 28.50 35.33
CA ALA A 2 42.94 27.69 35.71
C ALA A 2 41.58 28.26 35.23
N ALA A 3 41.54 29.55 34.87
CA ALA A 3 40.31 30.28 34.58
C ALA A 3 39.59 29.86 33.28
N HIS A 4 40.25 29.15 32.35
CA HIS A 4 39.67 28.73 31.07
C HIS A 4 39.08 27.31 31.07
N TYR A 5 39.43 26.46 32.04
CA TYR A 5 39.02 25.05 32.05
C TYR A 5 37.51 24.89 32.27
N TRP A 6 36.95 25.68 33.17
CA TRP A 6 35.52 25.63 33.47
C TRP A 6 34.66 26.04 32.27
N VAL A 7 35.13 27.01 31.48
CA VAL A 7 34.48 27.43 30.22
C VAL A 7 34.51 26.28 29.21
N MET A 8 35.64 25.60 29.05
CA MET A 8 35.74 24.45 28.14
C MET A 8 34.81 23.30 28.55
N LEU A 9 34.66 23.04 29.85
CA LEU A 9 33.72 22.02 30.34
C LEU A 9 32.26 22.37 30.03
N ILE A 10 31.88 23.64 30.18
CA ILE A 10 30.53 24.10 29.83
C ILE A 10 30.29 23.95 28.33
N VAL A 11 31.23 24.40 27.50
CA VAL A 11 31.10 24.32 26.04
C VAL A 11 31.04 22.86 25.59
N ALA A 12 31.89 21.98 26.13
CA ALA A 12 31.86 20.55 25.84
C ALA A 12 30.55 19.88 26.28
N GLY A 13 30.00 20.29 27.42
CA GLY A 13 28.69 19.83 27.88
C GLY A 13 27.56 20.26 26.93
N LEU A 14 27.56 21.53 26.52
CA LEU A 14 26.56 22.08 25.60
C LEU A 14 26.61 21.43 24.22
N THR A 15 27.81 21.20 23.68
CA THR A 15 27.96 20.52 22.39
C THR A 15 27.52 19.06 22.47
N ALA A 16 27.87 18.35 23.55
CA ALA A 16 27.41 16.97 23.75
C ALA A 16 25.88 16.87 23.83
N VAL A 17 25.24 17.78 24.58
CA VAL A 17 23.77 17.84 24.67
C VAL A 17 23.14 18.14 23.31
N GLY A 18 23.71 19.06 22.53
CA GLY A 18 23.22 19.37 21.18
C GLY A 18 23.29 18.17 20.23
N VAL A 19 24.40 17.43 20.24
CA VAL A 19 24.59 16.22 19.41
C VAL A 19 23.63 15.12 19.83
N VAL A 20 23.51 14.85 21.13
CA VAL A 20 22.59 13.83 21.65
C VAL A 20 21.15 14.18 21.30
N GLY A 21 20.73 15.43 21.49
CA GLY A 21 19.40 15.90 21.11
C GLY A 21 19.11 15.72 19.62
N THR A 22 20.07 16.05 18.77
CA THR A 22 19.95 15.89 17.31
C THR A 22 19.81 14.41 16.90
N LEU A 23 20.60 13.52 17.50
CA LEU A 23 20.51 12.08 17.23
C LEU A 23 19.18 11.50 17.70
N TRP A 24 18.68 11.96 18.85
CA TRP A 24 17.39 11.52 19.39
C TRP A 24 16.22 12.00 18.52
N GLN A 25 16.27 13.24 18.05
CA GLN A 25 15.30 13.79 17.10
C GLN A 25 15.32 13.01 15.78
N ARG A 26 16.51 12.71 15.25
CA ARG A 26 16.68 11.95 14.01
C ARG A 26 16.13 10.52 14.14
N GLN A 27 16.44 9.82 15.24
CA GLN A 27 15.93 8.46 15.47
C GLN A 27 14.40 8.40 15.52
N ARG A 28 13.74 9.42 16.10
CA ARG A 28 12.28 9.49 16.11
C ARG A 28 11.68 9.73 14.73
N SER A 29 12.28 10.61 13.93
CA SER A 29 11.81 10.85 12.55
C SER A 29 11.94 9.59 11.69
N GLU A 30 13.06 8.88 11.79
CA GLU A 30 13.31 7.66 11.01
C GLU A 30 12.32 6.52 11.33
N GLN A 31 11.73 6.48 12.53
CA GLN A 31 10.70 5.48 12.87
C GLN A 31 9.36 5.79 12.22
N MET A 32 8.95 7.06 12.19
CA MET A 32 7.68 7.47 11.57
C MET A 32 7.73 7.30 10.05
N ASP A 33 8.86 7.64 9.43
CA ASP A 33 9.06 7.50 7.98
C ASP A 33 8.96 6.04 7.52
N ARG A 34 9.43 5.08 8.31
CA ARG A 34 9.34 3.64 7.98
C ARG A 34 7.91 3.13 7.92
N LEU A 35 7.04 3.59 8.82
CA LEU A 35 5.64 3.18 8.87
C LEU A 35 4.87 3.70 7.65
N LEU A 36 5.05 4.99 7.36
CA LEU A 36 4.45 5.63 6.18
C LEU A 36 4.93 4.95 4.89
N LYS A 37 6.22 4.63 4.81
CA LYS A 37 6.79 3.94 3.65
C LYS A 37 6.22 2.53 3.49
N ALA A 38 6.10 1.76 4.57
CA ALA A 38 5.53 0.42 4.54
C ALA A 38 4.06 0.43 4.08
N GLU A 39 3.27 1.40 4.54
CA GLU A 39 1.88 1.58 4.09
C GLU A 39 1.81 1.93 2.60
N HIS A 40 2.66 2.85 2.14
CA HIS A 40 2.74 3.21 0.71
C HIS A 40 3.15 2.03 -0.17
N GLU A 41 4.17 1.27 0.22
CA GLU A 41 4.62 0.09 -0.52
C GLU A 41 3.52 -0.98 -0.60
N ALA A 42 2.85 -1.26 0.52
CA ALA A 42 1.76 -2.23 0.55
C ALA A 42 0.60 -1.82 -0.36
N ARG A 43 0.26 -0.53 -0.41
CA ARG A 43 -0.76 0.00 -1.32
C ARG A 43 -0.34 -0.09 -2.79
N THR A 44 0.92 0.22 -3.09
CA THR A 44 1.46 0.08 -4.45
C THR A 44 1.42 -1.38 -4.92
N GLU A 45 1.79 -2.33 -4.06
CA GLU A 45 1.69 -3.75 -4.37
C GLU A 45 0.25 -4.21 -4.60
N TRP A 46 -0.69 -3.75 -3.76
CA TRP A 46 -2.10 -4.06 -3.94
C TRP A 46 -2.60 -3.59 -5.31
N TRP A 47 -2.26 -2.36 -5.72
CA TRP A 47 -2.67 -1.80 -7.01
C TRP A 47 -2.08 -2.57 -8.20
N LYS A 48 -0.82 -2.97 -8.13
CA LYS A 48 -0.19 -3.81 -9.17
C LYS A 48 -0.91 -5.15 -9.33
N ARG A 49 -1.30 -5.78 -8.22
CA ARG A 49 -2.06 -7.05 -8.24
C ARG A 49 -3.47 -6.84 -8.81
N PHE A 50 -4.12 -5.73 -8.46
CA PHE A 50 -5.43 -5.37 -8.99
C PHE A 50 -5.39 -5.16 -10.51
N GLU A 51 -4.44 -4.37 -11.01
CA GLU A 51 -4.32 -4.06 -12.45
C GLU A 51 -4.15 -5.33 -13.27
N TRP A 52 -3.20 -6.18 -12.87
CA TRP A 52 -2.97 -7.47 -13.53
C TRP A 52 -4.23 -8.36 -13.50
N ALA A 53 -4.92 -8.46 -12.36
CA ALA A 53 -6.11 -9.29 -12.24
C ALA A 53 -7.29 -8.73 -13.05
N ALA A 54 -7.40 -7.40 -13.14
CA ALA A 54 -8.38 -6.71 -13.96
C ALA A 54 -8.14 -6.99 -15.45
N GLU A 55 -6.90 -6.84 -15.94
CA GLU A 55 -6.53 -7.20 -17.31
C GLU A 55 -6.85 -8.66 -17.63
N GLN A 56 -6.48 -9.57 -16.72
CA GLN A 56 -6.71 -10.99 -16.87
C GLN A 56 -8.21 -11.32 -16.92
N SER A 57 -9.04 -10.65 -16.11
CA SER A 57 -10.51 -10.80 -16.12
C SER A 57 -11.18 -10.34 -17.42
N LEU A 58 -10.49 -9.52 -18.22
CA LEU A 58 -10.98 -8.99 -19.48
C LEU A 58 -10.59 -9.82 -20.70
N LYS A 59 -9.72 -10.83 -20.53
CA LYS A 59 -9.31 -11.73 -21.61
C LYS A 59 -10.50 -12.55 -22.15
N SER A 60 -10.40 -12.96 -23.41
CA SER A 60 -11.41 -13.75 -24.12
C SER A 60 -11.34 -15.26 -23.84
N ASP A 61 -10.23 -15.73 -23.27
CA ASP A 61 -10.10 -17.10 -22.77
C ASP A 61 -10.85 -17.25 -21.44
N ASP A 62 -11.71 -18.27 -21.35
CA ASP A 62 -12.53 -18.56 -20.18
C ASP A 62 -11.68 -18.88 -18.94
N ILE A 63 -10.55 -19.59 -19.10
CA ILE A 63 -9.67 -19.96 -17.98
C ILE A 63 -9.01 -18.70 -17.42
N GLY A 64 -8.43 -17.89 -18.30
CA GLY A 64 -7.81 -16.64 -17.94
C GLY A 64 -8.79 -15.68 -17.27
N GLN A 65 -9.96 -15.47 -17.87
CA GLN A 65 -11.00 -14.63 -17.32
C GLN A 65 -11.46 -15.08 -15.93
N ALA A 66 -11.74 -16.37 -15.74
CA ALA A 66 -12.14 -16.92 -14.45
C ALA A 66 -11.05 -16.75 -13.39
N PHE A 67 -9.78 -16.94 -13.77
CA PHE A 67 -8.65 -16.75 -12.87
C PHE A 67 -8.51 -15.30 -12.41
N GLY A 68 -8.58 -14.34 -13.33
CA GLY A 68 -8.56 -12.91 -13.00
C GLY A 68 -9.69 -12.52 -12.05
N LEU A 69 -10.91 -13.01 -12.30
CA LEU A 69 -12.06 -12.76 -11.41
C LEU A 69 -11.88 -13.35 -10.01
N ARG A 70 -11.29 -14.55 -9.88
CA ARG A 70 -11.00 -15.15 -8.57
C ARG A 70 -9.93 -14.37 -7.79
N ILE A 71 -8.93 -13.83 -8.47
CA ILE A 71 -7.91 -12.99 -7.82
C ILE A 71 -8.51 -11.66 -7.36
N LEU A 72 -9.39 -11.04 -8.17
CA LEU A 72 -10.13 -9.84 -7.74
C LEU A 72 -10.99 -10.11 -6.50
N ASP A 73 -11.63 -11.27 -6.41
CA ASP A 73 -12.40 -11.68 -5.23
C ASP A 73 -11.49 -11.84 -4.00
N ALA A 74 -10.34 -12.51 -4.15
CA ALA A 74 -9.35 -12.64 -3.07
C ALA A 74 -8.76 -11.29 -2.61
N LEU A 75 -8.55 -10.35 -3.54
CA LEU A 75 -8.08 -9.00 -3.21
C LEU A 75 -9.10 -8.20 -2.39
N SER A 76 -10.40 -8.52 -2.48
CA SER A 76 -11.47 -7.82 -1.77
C SER A 76 -11.48 -8.06 -0.26
N VAL A 77 -10.90 -9.18 0.18
CA VAL A 77 -10.80 -9.59 1.60
C VAL A 77 -9.38 -9.50 2.14
N SER A 78 -8.43 -9.06 1.32
CA SER A 78 -7.03 -8.89 1.71
C SER A 78 -6.88 -7.87 2.85
N PRO A 79 -6.03 -8.10 3.86
CA PRO A 79 -5.78 -7.13 4.92
C PRO A 79 -5.17 -5.81 4.42
N LEU A 80 -4.66 -5.79 3.18
CA LEU A 80 -4.09 -4.60 2.55
C LEU A 80 -5.13 -3.68 1.91
N VAL A 81 -6.39 -4.12 1.80
CA VAL A 81 -7.41 -3.36 1.06
C VAL A 81 -8.03 -2.27 1.94
N THR A 82 -7.95 -1.03 1.46
CA THR A 82 -8.62 0.11 2.08
C THR A 82 -10.12 0.11 1.77
N THR A 83 -10.89 0.93 2.48
CA THR A 83 -12.34 1.05 2.25
C THR A 83 -12.67 1.54 0.84
N SER A 84 -11.90 2.50 0.31
CA SER A 84 -12.07 3.00 -1.06
C SER A 84 -11.80 1.92 -2.10
N GLU A 85 -10.77 1.10 -1.89
CA GLU A 85 -10.40 0.01 -2.79
C GLU A 85 -11.44 -1.12 -2.80
N ARG A 86 -12.06 -1.42 -1.65
CA ARG A 86 -13.23 -2.32 -1.59
C ARG A 86 -14.39 -1.82 -2.43
N GLU A 87 -14.65 -0.51 -2.43
CA GLU A 87 -15.73 0.07 -3.23
C GLU A 87 -15.44 -0.04 -4.73
N ILE A 88 -14.18 0.16 -5.16
CA ILE A 88 -13.77 -0.08 -6.55
C ILE A 88 -14.05 -1.53 -6.96
N LEU A 89 -13.63 -2.50 -6.13
CA LEU A 89 -13.89 -3.93 -6.39
C LEU A 89 -15.39 -4.26 -6.44
N ARG A 90 -16.21 -3.62 -5.60
CA ARG A 90 -17.67 -3.76 -5.64
C ARG A 90 -18.25 -3.31 -6.98
N VAL A 91 -17.80 -2.17 -7.50
CA VAL A 91 -18.24 -1.66 -8.82
C VAL A 91 -17.83 -2.63 -9.94
N VAL A 92 -16.60 -3.15 -9.91
CA VAL A 92 -16.12 -4.15 -10.88
C VAL A 92 -16.97 -5.43 -10.82
N ALA A 93 -17.31 -5.92 -9.63
CA ALA A 93 -18.14 -7.11 -9.44
C ALA A 93 -19.57 -6.92 -9.98
N ILE A 94 -20.15 -5.72 -9.85
CA ILE A 94 -21.46 -5.40 -10.45
C ILE A 94 -21.37 -5.44 -11.98
N GLY A 95 -20.31 -4.87 -12.55
CA GLY A 95 -20.06 -4.89 -13.99
C GLY A 95 -19.89 -6.30 -14.57
N SER A 96 -19.12 -7.15 -13.89
CA SER A 96 -18.84 -8.53 -14.36
C SER A 96 -20.11 -9.40 -14.38
N ARG A 97 -20.97 -9.30 -13.36
CA ARG A 97 -22.26 -10.03 -13.32
C ARG A 97 -23.18 -9.65 -14.48
N ARG A 98 -23.24 -8.37 -14.85
CA ARG A 98 -24.05 -7.91 -16.00
C ARG A 98 -23.57 -8.53 -17.31
N ARG A 99 -22.26 -8.53 -17.54
CA ARG A 99 -21.65 -9.11 -18.76
C ARG A 99 -21.97 -10.60 -18.87
N ASN A 100 -21.81 -11.35 -17.78
CA ASN A 100 -22.10 -12.79 -17.76
C ASN A 100 -23.57 -13.08 -18.10
N ASN A 101 -24.51 -12.33 -17.51
CA ASN A 101 -25.94 -12.49 -17.80
C ASN A 101 -26.28 -12.25 -19.29
N ILE A 102 -25.63 -11.25 -19.93
CA ILE A 102 -25.80 -10.97 -21.37
C ILE A 102 -25.29 -12.15 -22.22
N ASN A 103 -24.09 -12.67 -21.92
CA ASN A 103 -23.53 -13.81 -22.67
C ASN A 103 -24.42 -15.05 -22.55
N ARG A 104 -24.93 -15.35 -21.35
CA ARG A 104 -25.83 -16.47 -21.11
C ARG A 104 -27.13 -16.37 -21.92
N LYS A 105 -27.72 -15.16 -22.03
CA LYS A 105 -28.91 -14.91 -22.86
C LYS A 105 -28.65 -15.05 -24.37
N LYS A 106 -27.46 -14.70 -24.85
CA LYS A 106 -27.07 -14.88 -26.27
C LYS A 106 -26.88 -16.36 -26.61
N GLY A 107 -26.28 -17.14 -25.72
CA GLY A 107 -26.08 -18.59 -25.90
C GLY A 107 -27.39 -19.38 -25.94
N ALA A 108 -28.39 -19.00 -25.14
CA ALA A 108 -29.69 -19.68 -25.10
C ALA A 108 -30.62 -19.40 -26.31
N ARG A 109 -30.22 -18.52 -27.24
CA ARG A 109 -30.98 -18.17 -28.46
C ARG A 109 -30.42 -18.81 -29.74
N ARG A 110 -29.35 -19.60 -29.63
CA ARG A 110 -28.81 -20.43 -30.70
C ARG A 110 -29.21 -21.87 -30.46
#